data_AF-A0A2V8LMK8-F1
#
_entry.id   AF-A0A2V8LMK8-F1
#
_cell.length_a   1.000
_cell.length_b   1.000
_cell.length_c   1.000
_cell.angle_alpha   90.00
_cell.angle_beta   90.00
_cell.angle_gamma   90.00
#
_symmetry.space_group_name_H-M   'P 1'
#
loop_
_entity.id
_entity.type
_entity.pdbx_description
1 polymer ?
#
loop_
_entity_poly.entity_id
_entity_poly.type
_entity_poly.pdbx_seq_one_letter_code
_entity_poly.pdbx_strand_id
1 'polypeptide(L)'
;MKHRIPVAASTVLSLFAIASVWAHHSPSAIFDMAKRISVTGTLTKIDWVNPHIVMEMEAKGEAGKTDHWTFESNPPSWYRSVGLARADFAKAVGQTVTVEGVRAKDGTTYGYMQKIKLPDGTSLELVNGADPK
;
A
#
# COMPACT_ATOMS: atom_id res chain seq x y z
N MET A 1 30.09 45.59 -28.47
CA MET A 1 29.78 44.22 -28.98
C MET A 1 31.08 43.43 -28.88
N LYS A 2 31.28 42.32 -28.16
CA LYS A 2 30.42 41.19 -27.77
C LYS A 2 31.06 40.57 -26.49
N HIS A 3 30.25 40.20 -25.49
CA HIS A 3 30.68 39.29 -24.40
C HIS A 3 30.92 37.88 -25.00
N ARG A 4 31.66 36.91 -24.42
CA ARG A 4 31.33 36.10 -23.23
C ARG A 4 32.46 35.05 -23.00
N ILE A 5 33.01 34.93 -21.79
CA ILE A 5 32.78 33.91 -20.71
C ILE A 5 33.48 32.54 -20.98
N PRO A 6 34.25 31.98 -20.01
CA PRO A 6 35.32 31.00 -20.24
C PRO A 6 34.83 29.55 -20.33
N VAL A 7 35.58 28.74 -21.07
CA VAL A 7 35.44 27.28 -21.14
C VAL A 7 36.02 26.66 -19.86
N ALA A 8 35.25 26.71 -18.79
CA ALA A 8 35.60 26.02 -17.54
C ALA A 8 34.31 25.64 -16.80
N ALA A 9 33.61 24.61 -17.28
CA ALA A 9 32.63 23.83 -16.50
C ALA A 9 31.91 22.84 -17.42
N SER A 10 32.48 21.66 -17.69
CA SER A 10 31.72 20.57 -18.34
C SER A 10 32.34 19.19 -18.07
N THR A 11 32.54 18.80 -16.80
CA THR A 11 32.83 17.38 -16.49
C THR A 11 32.52 16.95 -15.04
N VAL A 12 31.53 17.54 -14.36
CA VAL A 12 31.16 17.11 -12.99
C VAL A 12 29.64 17.01 -12.77
N LEU A 13 28.85 16.68 -13.81
CA LEU A 13 27.40 16.62 -13.66
C LEU A 13 26.76 15.37 -14.29
N SER A 14 27.33 14.19 -14.04
CA SER A 14 26.76 12.92 -14.55
C SER A 14 26.55 11.83 -13.50
N LEU A 15 26.62 12.14 -12.21
CA LEU A 15 26.45 11.14 -11.13
C LEU A 15 25.13 11.23 -10.35
N PHE A 16 24.21 12.14 -10.71
CA PHE A 16 22.91 12.28 -10.01
C PHE A 16 21.71 11.62 -10.70
N ALA A 17 21.95 10.77 -11.70
CA ALA A 17 20.89 9.94 -12.30
C ALA A 17 20.83 8.55 -11.64
N ILE A 18 20.86 8.49 -10.31
CA ILE A 18 20.32 7.32 -9.59
C ILE A 18 18.80 7.54 -9.53
N ALA A 19 18.18 7.57 -10.72
CA ALA A 19 16.73 7.50 -10.82
C ALA A 19 16.33 6.23 -10.11
N SER A 20 15.62 6.40 -9.01
CA SER A 20 15.07 5.37 -8.16
C SER A 20 14.60 4.19 -9.02
N VAL A 21 15.40 3.13 -9.09
CA VAL A 21 15.01 1.85 -9.67
C VAL A 21 14.02 1.28 -8.67
N TRP A 22 12.80 1.80 -8.73
CA TRP A 22 11.66 1.27 -8.02
C TRP A 22 11.44 -0.13 -8.56
N ALA A 23 11.81 -1.10 -7.74
CA ALA A 23 11.39 -2.46 -7.96
C ALA A 23 9.86 -2.48 -7.91
N HIS A 24 9.22 -2.47 -9.08
CA HIS A 24 7.84 -2.95 -9.26
C HIS A 24 7.85 -4.47 -9.07
N HIS A 25 8.15 -4.92 -7.85
CA HIS A 25 8.03 -6.32 -7.53
C HIS A 25 6.54 -6.66 -7.49
N SER A 26 6.18 -7.78 -8.13
CA SER A 26 4.81 -8.28 -8.06
C SER A 26 4.48 -8.62 -6.60
N PRO A 27 3.26 -8.35 -6.12
CA PRO A 27 2.80 -8.84 -4.81
C PRO A 27 3.01 -10.35 -4.65
N SER A 28 2.95 -11.11 -5.75
CA SER A 28 3.22 -12.55 -5.76
C SER A 28 4.63 -12.96 -5.29
N ALA A 29 5.59 -12.03 -5.20
CA ALA A 29 6.90 -12.30 -4.62
C ALA A 29 6.80 -12.53 -3.10
N ILE A 30 6.06 -11.65 -2.40
CA ILE A 30 5.96 -11.61 -0.93
C ILE A 30 4.76 -12.41 -0.42
N PHE A 31 3.62 -12.33 -1.12
CA PHE A 31 2.36 -12.89 -0.65
C PHE A 31 1.99 -14.16 -1.40
N ASP A 32 1.32 -15.05 -0.69
CA ASP A 32 0.76 -16.28 -1.25
C ASP A 32 -0.60 -15.95 -1.88
N MET A 33 -0.62 -15.82 -3.21
CA MET A 33 -1.82 -15.45 -3.97
C MET A 33 -2.97 -16.45 -3.82
N ALA A 34 -2.69 -17.69 -3.40
CA ALA A 34 -3.71 -18.71 -3.15
C ALA A 34 -4.29 -18.60 -1.72
N LYS A 35 -3.55 -18.01 -0.77
CA LYS A 35 -3.95 -17.92 0.64
C LYS A 35 -4.73 -16.65 0.94
N ARG A 36 -5.98 -16.64 0.51
CA ARG A 36 -6.93 -15.57 0.81
C ARG A 36 -7.28 -15.53 2.29
N ILE A 37 -7.33 -14.32 2.84
CA ILE A 37 -7.69 -14.03 4.23
C ILE A 37 -8.75 -12.93 4.27
N SER A 38 -9.58 -12.97 5.31
CA SER A 38 -10.51 -11.90 5.65
C SER A 38 -10.31 -11.55 7.12
N VAL A 39 -9.90 -10.32 7.39
CA VAL A 39 -9.58 -9.83 8.73
C VAL A 39 -10.53 -8.69 9.07
N THR A 40 -11.32 -8.89 10.13
CA THR A 40 -12.20 -7.86 10.68
C THR A 40 -11.62 -7.41 12.02
N GLY A 41 -11.41 -6.11 12.16
CA GLY A 41 -10.74 -5.54 13.32
C GLY A 41 -10.80 -4.02 13.34
N THR A 42 -10.21 -3.43 14.36
CA THR A 42 -10.11 -1.97 14.50
C THR A 42 -8.95 -1.46 13.68
N LEU A 43 -9.19 -0.50 12.78
CA LEU A 43 -8.14 0.19 12.03
C LEU A 43 -7.39 1.14 12.96
N THR A 44 -6.12 0.90 13.23
CA THR A 44 -5.35 1.70 14.20
C THR A 44 -4.53 2.80 13.53
N LYS A 45 -4.07 2.57 12.28
CA LYS A 45 -3.23 3.53 11.56
C LYS A 45 -3.34 3.38 10.05
N ILE A 46 -3.15 4.49 9.35
CA ILE A 46 -3.01 4.54 7.89
C ILE A 46 -1.82 5.42 7.53
N ASP A 47 -0.80 4.80 6.95
CA ASP A 47 0.32 5.51 6.34
C ASP A 47 0.04 5.71 4.86
N TRP A 48 -0.42 6.93 4.53
CA TRP A 48 -0.76 7.33 3.17
C TRP A 48 0.47 7.82 2.41
N VAL A 49 1.42 6.93 2.17
CA VAL A 49 2.72 7.24 1.55
C VAL A 49 2.93 6.42 0.27
N ASN A 50 3.94 6.80 -0.51
CA ASN A 50 4.35 6.10 -1.74
C ASN A 50 5.60 5.26 -1.40
N PRO A 51 5.81 4.02 -1.88
CA PRO A 51 5.13 3.31 -2.99
C PRO A 51 3.81 2.62 -2.65
N HIS A 52 3.52 2.38 -1.38
CA HIS A 52 2.32 1.65 -0.95
C HIS A 52 1.66 2.37 0.22
N ILE A 53 0.33 2.44 0.19
CA ILE A 53 -0.43 2.80 1.40
C ILE A 53 -0.39 1.59 2.32
N VAL A 54 -0.13 1.84 3.60
CA VAL A 54 -0.10 0.80 4.63
C VAL A 54 -1.21 1.06 5.65
N MET A 55 -1.94 0.01 6.00
CA MET A 55 -2.96 0.01 7.04
C MET A 55 -2.56 -0.93 8.15
N GLU A 56 -2.64 -0.48 9.39
CA GLU A 56 -2.42 -1.31 10.57
C GLU A 56 -3.76 -1.53 11.28
N MET A 57 -3.99 -2.76 11.73
CA MET A 57 -5.25 -3.17 12.35
C MET A 57 -5.00 -4.03 13.58
N GLU A 58 -5.89 -3.95 14.55
CA GLU A 58 -5.99 -4.90 15.65
C GLU A 58 -7.22 -5.79 15.44
N ALA A 59 -6.99 -7.10 15.38
CA ALA A 59 -8.04 -8.09 15.20
C ALA A 59 -8.01 -9.12 16.34
N LYS A 60 -9.16 -9.73 16.62
CA LYS A 60 -9.20 -10.85 17.58
C LYS A 60 -8.52 -12.05 16.94
N GLY A 61 -7.41 -12.47 17.55
CA GLY A 61 -6.71 -13.70 17.24
C GLY A 61 -7.25 -14.89 18.02
N GLU A 62 -6.49 -15.97 18.01
CA GLU A 62 -6.83 -17.20 18.73
C GLU A 62 -6.73 -17.02 20.25
N ALA A 63 -7.53 -17.79 20.98
CA ALA A 63 -7.48 -17.86 22.44
C ALA A 63 -7.57 -16.50 23.17
N GLY A 64 -8.30 -15.54 22.59
CA GLY A 64 -8.53 -14.22 23.18
C GLY A 64 -7.35 -13.24 23.05
N LYS A 65 -6.31 -13.57 22.26
CA LYS A 65 -5.22 -12.65 21.93
C LYS A 65 -5.68 -11.62 20.90
N THR A 66 -5.00 -10.48 20.88
CA THR A 66 -5.12 -9.48 19.81
C THR A 66 -3.97 -9.67 18.84
N ASP A 67 -4.28 -9.87 17.56
CA ASP A 67 -3.30 -9.90 16.49
C ASP A 67 -3.15 -8.50 15.88
N HIS A 68 -1.92 -8.05 15.73
CA HIS A 68 -1.60 -6.84 14.99
C HIS A 68 -1.37 -7.21 13.52
N TRP A 69 -2.25 -6.73 12.66
CA TRP A 69 -2.18 -6.94 11.22
C TRP A 69 -1.63 -5.71 10.52
N THR A 70 -0.74 -5.93 9.57
CA THR A 70 -0.29 -4.91 8.62
C THR A 70 -0.76 -5.30 7.23
N PHE A 71 -1.34 -4.35 6.50
CA PHE A 71 -1.73 -4.53 5.11
C PHE A 71 -1.11 -3.45 4.25
N GLU A 72 -0.43 -3.85 3.18
CA GLU A 72 -0.06 -2.91 2.12
C GLU A 72 -1.07 -2.97 0.97
N SER A 73 -1.11 -1.91 0.16
CA SER A 73 -2.02 -1.81 -0.97
C SER A 73 -1.43 -1.00 -2.12
N ASN A 74 -2.27 -0.68 -3.11
CA ASN A 74 -1.89 0.17 -4.23
C ASN A 74 -1.28 1.53 -3.79
N PRO A 75 -0.46 2.17 -4.64
CA PRO A 75 0.07 3.52 -4.36
C PRO A 75 -1.04 4.58 -4.27
N PRO A 76 -0.78 5.72 -3.59
CA PRO A 76 -1.69 6.86 -3.56
C PRO A 76 -2.14 7.38 -4.93
N SER A 77 -1.34 7.19 -6.00
CA SER A 77 -1.72 7.55 -7.37
C SER A 77 -2.89 6.72 -7.90
N TRP A 78 -2.94 5.43 -7.57
CA TRP A 78 -4.03 4.55 -7.99
C TRP A 78 -5.34 4.98 -7.33
N TYR A 79 -5.34 5.24 -6.02
CA TYR A 79 -6.54 5.70 -5.30
C TYR A 79 -7.06 7.02 -5.85
N ARG A 80 -6.16 7.97 -6.13
CA ARG A 80 -6.53 9.23 -6.79
C ARG A 80 -7.15 9.00 -8.17
N SER A 81 -6.66 8.02 -8.94
CA SER A 81 -7.20 7.71 -10.27
C SER A 81 -8.64 7.19 -10.25
N VAL A 82 -9.05 6.60 -9.12
CA VAL A 82 -10.44 6.15 -8.89
C VAL A 82 -11.24 7.10 -8.00
N GLY A 83 -10.77 8.34 -7.81
CA GLY A 83 -11.50 9.40 -7.10
C GLY A 83 -11.43 9.33 -5.57
N LEU A 84 -10.50 8.55 -5.01
CA LEU A 84 -10.34 8.39 -3.56
C LEU A 84 -9.11 9.14 -3.05
N ALA A 85 -9.21 9.63 -1.82
CA ALA A 85 -8.18 10.36 -1.11
C ALA A 85 -8.00 9.85 0.32
N ARG A 86 -6.92 10.30 0.97
CA ARG A 86 -6.61 9.95 2.37
C ARG A 86 -7.79 10.20 3.31
N ALA A 87 -8.53 11.30 3.09
CA ALA A 87 -9.64 11.70 3.95
C ALA A 87 -10.78 10.66 3.97
N ASP A 88 -11.01 9.93 2.87
CA ASP A 88 -12.06 8.92 2.77
C ASP A 88 -11.80 7.73 3.71
N PHE A 89 -10.54 7.47 4.03
CA PHE A 89 -10.12 6.38 4.94
C PHE A 89 -9.76 6.88 6.33
N ALA A 90 -9.26 8.11 6.47
CA ALA A 90 -8.85 8.67 7.76
C ALA A 90 -10.00 8.65 8.79
N LYS A 91 -11.24 8.84 8.33
CA LYS A 91 -12.43 8.73 9.18
C LYS A 91 -12.64 7.34 9.80
N ALA A 92 -12.09 6.28 9.20
CA ALA A 92 -12.24 4.90 9.65
C ALA A 92 -11.21 4.49 10.72
N VAL A 93 -10.19 5.32 11.00
CA VAL A 93 -9.25 5.06 12.09
C VAL A 93 -9.99 5.06 13.43
N GLY A 94 -9.74 4.05 14.26
CA GLY A 94 -10.44 3.78 15.50
C GLY A 94 -11.76 3.01 15.32
N GLN A 95 -12.17 2.71 14.08
CA GLN A 95 -13.41 1.99 13.79
C GLN A 95 -13.15 0.58 13.26
N THR A 96 -14.19 -0.26 13.30
CA THR A 96 -14.15 -1.60 12.74
C THR A 96 -14.20 -1.54 11.22
N VAL A 97 -13.23 -2.18 10.58
CA VAL A 97 -13.18 -2.40 9.13
C VAL A 97 -12.98 -3.88 8.84
N THR A 98 -13.31 -4.30 7.63
CA THR A 98 -12.97 -5.64 7.13
C THR A 98 -12.04 -5.50 5.95
N VAL A 99 -10.87 -6.12 6.02
CA VAL A 99 -9.90 -6.21 4.92
C VAL A 99 -9.91 -7.64 4.39
N GLU A 100 -10.08 -7.78 3.08
CA GLU A 100 -9.83 -9.03 2.37
C GLU A 100 -8.56 -8.90 1.55
N GLY A 101 -7.75 -9.96 1.53
CA GLY A 101 -6.45 -9.92 0.90
C GLY A 101 -5.78 -11.28 0.88
N VAL A 102 -4.47 -11.27 0.69
CA VAL A 102 -3.62 -12.46 0.64
C VAL A 102 -2.48 -12.32 1.64
N ARG A 103 -2.18 -13.41 2.36
CA ARG A 103 -1.20 -13.39 3.45
C ARG A 103 0.24 -13.54 2.94
N ALA A 104 1.20 -12.95 3.64
CA ALA A 104 2.62 -13.14 3.38
C ALA A 104 3.01 -14.63 3.44
N LYS A 105 3.91 -15.05 2.55
CA LYS A 105 4.37 -16.45 2.45
C LYS A 105 5.12 -16.93 3.69
N ASP A 106 5.74 -16.01 4.43
CA ASP A 106 6.48 -16.29 5.66
C ASP A 106 5.56 -16.59 6.86
N GLY A 107 4.24 -16.47 6.69
CA GLY A 107 3.27 -16.77 7.72
C GLY A 107 3.10 -15.66 8.77
N THR A 108 3.65 -14.47 8.56
CA THR A 108 3.39 -13.30 9.44
C THR A 108 1.97 -12.77 9.28
N THR A 109 1.53 -11.87 10.17
CA THR A 109 0.26 -11.11 10.06
C THR A 109 0.41 -9.91 9.13
N TYR A 110 1.06 -10.13 7.98
CA TYR A 110 1.24 -9.17 6.91
C TYR A 110 0.47 -9.63 5.68
N GLY A 111 -0.20 -8.72 5.00
CA GLY A 111 -1.01 -9.04 3.84
C GLY A 111 -1.00 -7.97 2.76
N TYR A 112 -1.32 -8.39 1.55
CA TYR A 112 -1.65 -7.49 0.46
C TYR A 112 -3.16 -7.32 0.40
N MET A 113 -3.63 -6.09 0.60
CA MET A 113 -5.04 -5.76 0.60
C MET A 113 -5.60 -5.77 -0.82
N GLN A 114 -6.62 -6.59 -1.03
CA GLN A 114 -7.35 -6.69 -2.29
C GLN A 114 -8.71 -5.99 -2.21
N LYS A 115 -9.27 -5.90 -1.00
CA LYS A 115 -10.54 -5.22 -0.74
C LYS A 115 -10.58 -4.67 0.68
N ILE A 116 -11.29 -3.56 0.84
CA ILE A 116 -11.65 -3.04 2.16
C ILE A 116 -13.12 -2.65 2.21
N LYS A 117 -13.78 -3.05 3.31
CA LYS A 117 -15.10 -2.58 3.70
C LYS A 117 -14.96 -1.60 4.88
N LEU A 118 -15.42 -0.38 4.65
CA LEU A 118 -15.43 0.72 5.61
C LEU A 118 -16.64 0.64 6.55
N PRO A 119 -16.63 1.39 7.68
CA PRO A 119 -17.69 1.32 8.69
C PRO A 119 -19.06 1.79 8.16
N ASP A 120 -19.08 2.69 7.18
CA ASP A 120 -20.30 3.18 6.53
C ASP A 120 -20.90 2.18 5.51
N GLY A 121 -20.30 0.99 5.38
CA GLY A 121 -20.72 -0.05 4.45
C GLY A 121 -20.11 0.09 3.05
N THR A 122 -19.39 1.17 2.77
CA THR A 122 -18.64 1.35 1.51
C THR A 122 -17.63 0.23 1.34
N SER A 123 -17.60 -0.38 0.15
CA SER A 123 -16.67 -1.46 -0.18
C SER A 123 -15.85 -1.09 -1.40
N LEU A 124 -14.54 -1.31 -1.33
CA LEU A 124 -13.57 -0.87 -2.33
C LEU A 124 -12.72 -2.07 -2.75
N GLU A 125 -12.84 -2.48 -4.01
CA GLU A 125 -12.00 -3.50 -4.65
C GLU A 125 -10.76 -2.83 -5.26
N LEU A 126 -9.58 -3.34 -4.93
CA LEU A 126 -8.28 -2.77 -5.30
C LEU A 126 -7.60 -3.53 -6.43
N VAL A 127 -8.06 -4.75 -6.66
CA VAL A 127 -7.72 -5.55 -7.81
C VAL A 127 -8.88 -5.48 -8.78
N ASN A 128 -8.61 -5.21 -10.06
CA ASN A 128 -9.60 -5.50 -11.09
C ASN A 128 -9.87 -7.02 -11.01
N GLY A 129 -11.12 -7.45 -11.14
CA GLY A 129 -11.53 -8.87 -11.08
C GLY A 129 -10.98 -9.76 -12.20
N ALA A 130 -9.84 -9.39 -12.79
CA ALA A 130 -9.22 -9.96 -13.97
C ALA A 130 -7.78 -10.45 -13.73
N ASP A 131 -7.37 -10.76 -12.50
CA ASP A 131 -6.18 -11.60 -12.29
C ASP A 131 -6.60 -13.08 -12.21
N PRO A 132 -5.90 -13.99 -12.93
CA PRO A 132 -6.45 -15.27 -13.36
C PRO A 132 -6.56 -16.26 -12.21
N LYS A 133 -7.50 -17.19 -12.37
CA LYS A 133 -7.60 -18.44 -11.60
C LYS A 133 -6.30 -19.25 -11.66
#